data_AF-A0A4R6Q9D4-F1
#
_entry.id   AF-A0A4R6Q9D4-F1
#
_cell.length_a   1.000
_cell.length_b   1.000
_cell.length_c   1.000
_cell.angle_alpha   90.00
_cell.angle_beta   90.00
_cell.angle_gamma   90.00
#
_symmetry.space_group_name_H-M   'P 1'
#
loop_
_entity.id
_entity.type
_entity.pdbx_description
1 polymer ?
#
loop_
_entity_poly.entity_id
_entity_poly.type
_entity_poly.pdbx_seq_one_letter_code
_entity_poly.pdbx_strand_id
1 'polypeptide(L)'
;MKKIVLLCLVFLTISCQDSAIEKPSDLIEKDKMTAILYDLTLLEAVKSQNIKGGISQEEINQYIFKKHKINKKQFVASNKFYASDVEDYKKMFEEIKEKLDEENKKVTGKPLTTGNDTQNSDTPTVY
;
A
#
# COMPACT_ATOMS: atom_id res chain seq x y z
N MET A 1 46.45 13.22 6.03
CA MET A 1 45.54 12.18 5.49
C MET A 1 44.74 11.45 6.59
N LYS A 2 45.34 11.10 7.75
CA LYS A 2 44.63 10.47 8.90
C LYS A 2 43.44 11.27 9.48
N LYS A 3 43.47 12.61 9.45
CA LYS A 3 42.41 13.47 9.99
C LYS A 3 41.13 13.49 9.13
N ILE A 4 41.26 13.28 7.81
CA ILE A 4 40.12 13.24 6.87
C ILE A 4 39.37 11.91 7.01
N VAL A 5 40.10 10.80 7.21
CA VAL A 5 39.49 9.48 7.47
C VAL A 5 38.68 9.50 8.76
N LEU A 6 39.18 10.18 9.80
CA LEU A 6 38.49 10.32 11.08
C LEU A 6 37.24 11.22 10.96
N LEU A 7 37.29 12.26 10.12
CA LEU A 7 36.13 13.10 9.82
C LEU A 7 35.04 12.33 9.05
N CYS A 8 35.40 11.52 8.04
CA CYS A 8 34.45 10.68 7.32
C CYS A 8 33.81 9.60 8.21
N LEU A 9 34.55 9.06 9.17
CA LEU A 9 34.04 8.05 10.11
C LEU A 9 32.96 8.62 11.07
N VAL A 10 33.03 9.91 11.39
CA VAL A 10 32.02 10.60 12.22
C VAL A 10 30.73 10.89 11.44
N PHE A 11 30.80 11.10 10.12
CA PHE A 11 29.59 11.30 9.30
C PHE A 11 28.80 10.00 9.07
N LEU A 12 29.44 8.84 9.14
CA LEU A 12 28.79 7.53 8.96
C LEU A 12 27.81 7.17 10.09
N THR A 13 27.95 7.75 11.29
CA THR A 13 27.07 7.43 12.43
C THR A 13 25.78 8.24 12.46
N ILE A 14 25.65 9.28 11.63
CA ILE A 14 24.44 10.12 11.54
C ILE A 14 23.42 9.52 10.55
N SER A 15 23.80 8.50 9.78
CA SER A 15 22.92 7.91 8.75
C SER A 15 21.83 6.97 9.29
N CYS A 16 21.83 6.66 10.59
CA CYS A 16 20.75 5.90 11.22
C CYS A 16 19.69 6.88 11.73
N GLN A 17 18.98 7.49 10.78
CA GLN A 17 17.72 8.15 11.10
C GLN A 17 16.68 7.03 11.18
N ASP A 18 16.40 6.58 12.39
CA ASP A 18 15.12 5.94 12.72
C ASP A 18 14.05 6.95 12.31
N SER A 19 13.58 6.79 11.07
CA SER A 19 12.62 7.67 10.42
C SER A 19 11.25 7.24 10.90
N ALA A 20 11.03 7.37 12.21
CA ALA A 20 9.74 7.18 12.82
C ALA A 20 8.77 8.20 12.21
N ILE A 21 7.92 7.74 11.29
CA ILE A 21 6.83 8.55 10.76
C ILE A 21 5.88 8.83 11.94
N GLU A 22 5.65 10.10 12.21
CA GLU A 22 4.71 10.50 13.26
C GLU A 22 3.31 9.98 12.96
N LYS A 23 2.64 9.47 14.01
CA LYS A 23 1.26 8.98 13.91
C LYS A 23 0.31 10.15 13.60
N PRO A 24 -0.43 10.14 12.48
CA PRO A 24 -1.42 11.16 12.17
C PRO A 24 -2.51 11.23 13.25
N SER A 25 -3.01 12.43 13.54
CA SER A 25 -4.08 12.63 14.52
C SER A 25 -5.42 12.04 14.07
N ASP A 26 -5.64 11.94 12.76
CA ASP A 26 -6.82 11.37 12.12
C ASP A 26 -6.54 10.03 11.42
N LEU A 27 -5.61 9.23 11.98
CA LEU A 27 -5.23 7.93 11.43
C LEU A 27 -6.45 7.03 11.16
N ILE A 28 -6.55 6.53 9.92
CA ILE A 28 -7.52 5.49 9.55
C ILE A 28 -7.15 4.21 10.29
N GLU A 29 -8.09 3.63 11.04
CA GLU A 29 -7.88 2.36 11.75
C GLU A 29 -7.40 1.24 10.82
N LYS A 30 -6.57 0.33 11.33
CA LYS A 30 -5.88 -0.69 10.51
C LYS A 30 -6.87 -1.54 9.71
N ASP A 31 -7.91 -2.08 10.36
CA ASP A 31 -8.93 -2.89 9.70
C ASP A 31 -9.67 -2.13 8.60
N LYS A 32 -9.94 -0.84 8.84
CA LYS A 32 -10.56 0.05 7.84
C LYS A 32 -9.60 0.32 6.69
N MET A 33 -8.31 0.51 6.95
CA MET A 33 -7.28 0.64 5.91
C MET A 33 -7.17 -0.62 5.08
N THR A 34 -7.15 -1.81 5.69
CA THR A 34 -7.16 -3.10 4.98
C THR A 34 -8.38 -3.21 4.07
N ALA A 35 -9.57 -2.78 4.51
CA ALA A 35 -10.77 -2.76 3.67
C ALA A 35 -10.69 -1.74 2.52
N ILE A 36 -10.09 -0.57 2.75
CA ILE A 36 -9.84 0.43 1.70
C ILE A 36 -8.90 -0.12 0.63
N LEU A 37 -7.79 -0.73 1.05
CA LEU A 37 -6.80 -1.31 0.14
C LEU A 37 -7.39 -2.51 -0.63
N TYR A 38 -8.23 -3.33 0.01
CA TYR A 38 -8.99 -4.38 -0.68
C TYR A 38 -9.83 -3.81 -1.83
N ASP A 39 -10.65 -2.79 -1.57
CA ASP A 39 -11.48 -2.19 -2.62
C ASP A 39 -10.65 -1.51 -3.71
N LEU A 40 -9.53 -0.87 -3.34
CA LEU A 40 -8.63 -0.23 -4.28
C LEU A 40 -8.01 -1.27 -5.22
N THR A 41 -7.47 -2.36 -4.68
CA THR A 41 -6.88 -3.46 -5.49
C THR A 41 -7.89 -4.07 -6.44
N LEU A 42 -9.15 -4.25 -6.00
CA LEU A 42 -10.22 -4.75 -6.86
C LEU A 42 -10.55 -3.77 -8.00
N LEU A 43 -10.65 -2.48 -7.73
CA LEU A 43 -10.92 -1.46 -8.75
C LEU A 43 -9.76 -1.31 -9.74
N GLU A 44 -8.52 -1.45 -9.28
CA GLU A 44 -7.34 -1.47 -10.14
C GLU A 44 -7.35 -2.69 -11.09
N ALA A 45 -7.75 -3.86 -10.59
CA ALA A 45 -7.94 -5.05 -11.43
C ALA A 45 -9.09 -4.91 -12.44
N VAL A 46 -10.14 -4.13 -12.13
CA VAL A 46 -11.19 -3.78 -13.11
C VAL A 46 -10.66 -2.79 -14.14
N LYS A 47 -9.93 -1.76 -13.69
CA LYS A 47 -9.32 -0.74 -14.56
C LYS A 47 -8.34 -1.38 -15.55
N SER A 48 -7.51 -2.33 -15.13
CA SER A 48 -6.54 -3.00 -16.00
C SER A 48 -7.19 -3.79 -17.14
N GLN A 49 -8.43 -4.25 -16.96
CA GLN A 49 -9.20 -4.93 -18.01
C GLN A 49 -9.82 -3.96 -19.03
N ASN A 50 -9.78 -2.65 -18.77
CA ASN A 50 -10.27 -1.60 -19.67
C ASN A 50 -11.70 -1.83 -20.21
N ILE A 51 -12.58 -2.37 -19.36
CA ILE A 51 -13.95 -2.74 -19.73
C ILE A 51 -14.75 -1.48 -20.06
N LYS A 52 -15.47 -1.47 -21.20
CA LYS A 52 -16.40 -0.40 -21.60
C LYS A 52 -15.80 1.03 -21.59
N GLY A 53 -14.54 1.17 -22.01
CA GLY A 53 -13.86 2.47 -22.08
C GLY A 53 -13.02 2.80 -20.83
N GLY A 54 -12.95 1.87 -19.87
CA GLY A 54 -12.09 1.98 -18.70
C GLY A 54 -12.68 2.81 -17.57
N ILE A 55 -11.99 2.82 -16.44
CA ILE A 55 -12.29 3.67 -15.28
C ILE A 55 -11.05 4.52 -15.03
N SER A 56 -11.21 5.83 -14.92
CA SER A 56 -10.09 6.73 -14.61
C SER A 56 -9.64 6.55 -13.15
N GLN A 57 -8.40 6.95 -12.85
CA GLN A 57 -7.95 6.94 -11.46
C GLN A 57 -8.81 7.86 -10.58
N GLU A 58 -9.20 9.01 -11.10
CA GLU A 58 -9.99 9.97 -10.33
C GLU A 58 -11.33 9.36 -9.91
N GLU A 59 -12.00 8.63 -10.80
CA GLU A 59 -13.23 7.91 -10.47
C GLU A 59 -13.03 6.85 -9.37
N ILE A 60 -11.92 6.10 -9.43
CA ILE A 60 -11.55 5.14 -8.37
C ILE A 60 -11.35 5.86 -7.04
N ASN A 61 -10.54 6.92 -7.02
CA ASN A 61 -10.25 7.69 -5.80
C ASN A 61 -11.53 8.27 -5.20
N GLN A 62 -12.39 8.89 -6.02
CA GLN A 62 -13.67 9.45 -5.57
C GLN A 62 -14.60 8.39 -5.00
N TYR A 63 -14.67 7.21 -5.64
CA TYR A 63 -15.45 6.09 -5.14
C TYR A 63 -14.94 5.63 -3.76
N ILE A 64 -13.62 5.44 -3.61
CA ILE A 64 -13.00 5.01 -2.35
C ILE A 64 -13.27 6.00 -1.23
N PHE A 65 -13.05 7.30 -1.47
CA PHE A 65 -13.27 8.35 -0.47
C PHE A 65 -14.74 8.41 -0.03
N LYS A 66 -15.67 8.28 -0.99
CA LYS A 66 -17.11 8.27 -0.70
C LYS A 66 -17.55 7.02 0.05
N LYS A 67 -17.12 5.83 -0.38
CA LYS A 67 -17.50 4.54 0.23
C LYS A 67 -17.04 4.44 1.67
N HIS A 68 -15.79 4.81 1.93
CA HIS A 68 -15.16 4.67 3.25
C HIS A 68 -15.31 5.90 4.15
N LYS A 69 -15.93 6.98 3.65
CA LYS A 69 -16.12 8.25 4.37
C LYS A 69 -14.78 8.79 4.88
N ILE A 70 -13.79 8.87 3.99
CA ILE A 70 -12.46 9.41 4.26
C ILE A 70 -12.16 10.54 3.27
N ASN A 71 -11.16 11.35 3.57
CA ASN A 71 -10.67 12.38 2.64
C ASN A 71 -9.27 12.04 2.12
N LYS A 72 -8.85 12.70 1.02
CA LYS A 72 -7.53 12.46 0.40
C LYS A 72 -6.37 12.64 1.38
N LYS A 73 -6.38 13.71 2.20
CA LYS A 73 -5.27 14.02 3.12
C LYS A 73 -5.13 12.94 4.19
N GLN A 74 -6.25 12.52 4.77
CA GLN A 74 -6.33 11.46 5.76
C GLN A 74 -5.80 10.14 5.18
N PHE A 75 -6.22 9.78 3.96
CA PHE A 75 -5.74 8.57 3.28
C PHE A 75 -4.23 8.63 3.04
N VAL A 76 -3.71 9.71 2.45
CA VAL A 76 -2.28 9.85 2.16
C VAL A 76 -1.44 9.79 3.44
N ALA A 77 -1.86 10.49 4.51
CA ALA A 77 -1.16 10.48 5.79
C ALA A 77 -1.18 9.09 6.44
N SER A 78 -2.33 8.42 6.45
CA SER A 78 -2.49 7.08 7.02
C SER A 78 -1.71 6.03 6.24
N ASN A 79 -1.77 6.09 4.90
CA ASN A 79 -1.03 5.21 4.02
C ASN A 79 0.49 5.37 4.24
N LYS A 80 0.97 6.60 4.35
CA LYS A 80 2.39 6.88 4.65
C LYS A 80 2.80 6.32 6.02
N PHE A 81 1.96 6.46 7.04
CA PHE A 81 2.20 5.91 8.37
C PHE A 81 2.27 4.38 8.36
N TYR A 82 1.34 3.70 7.68
CA TYR A 82 1.40 2.25 7.62
C TYR A 82 2.54 1.73 6.74
N ALA A 83 2.84 2.40 5.63
CA ALA A 83 3.92 2.02 4.73
C ALA A 83 5.32 2.22 5.32
N SER A 84 5.46 2.93 6.46
CA SER A 84 6.75 3.03 7.15
C SER A 84 7.14 1.77 7.91
N ASP A 85 6.17 0.91 8.24
CA ASP A 85 6.42 -0.42 8.79
C ASP A 85 6.12 -1.46 7.72
N VAL A 86 7.16 -1.92 7.03
CA VAL A 86 7.04 -2.84 5.89
C VAL A 86 6.42 -4.18 6.31
N GLU A 87 6.72 -4.67 7.51
CA GLU A 87 6.19 -5.95 7.99
C GLU A 87 4.69 -5.85 8.26
N ASP A 88 4.27 -4.79 8.93
CA ASP A 88 2.85 -4.58 9.23
C ASP A 88 2.04 -4.21 7.99
N TYR A 89 2.62 -3.47 7.04
CA TYR A 89 2.00 -3.19 5.75
C TYR A 89 1.84 -4.47 4.93
N LYS A 90 2.85 -5.34 4.91
CA LYS A 90 2.79 -6.65 4.25
C LYS A 90 1.67 -7.52 4.81
N LYS A 91 1.49 -7.58 6.13
CA LYS A 91 0.40 -8.35 6.76
C LYS A 91 -0.99 -7.91 6.26
N MET A 92 -1.21 -6.60 6.09
CA MET A 92 -2.48 -6.11 5.52
C MET A 92 -2.71 -6.64 4.09
N PHE A 93 -1.67 -6.69 3.25
CA PHE A 93 -1.77 -7.26 1.91
C PHE A 93 -1.92 -8.78 1.89
N GLU A 94 -1.33 -9.49 2.86
CA GLU A 94 -1.57 -10.92 3.05
C GLU A 94 -3.04 -11.19 3.40
N GLU A 95 -3.63 -10.42 4.32
CA GLU A 95 -5.07 -10.51 4.63
C GLU A 95 -5.96 -10.19 3.41
N ILE A 96 -5.59 -9.20 2.61
CA ILE A 96 -6.30 -8.86 1.36
C ILE A 96 -6.24 -10.02 0.37
N LYS A 97 -5.06 -10.63 0.21
CA LYS A 97 -4.86 -11.77 -0.67
C LYS A 97 -5.70 -12.96 -0.22
N GLU A 98 -5.70 -13.30 1.07
CA GLU A 98 -6.51 -14.37 1.62
C GLU A 98 -8.01 -14.16 1.32
N LYS A 99 -8.52 -12.94 1.55
CA LYS A 99 -9.91 -12.60 1.22
C LYS A 99 -10.20 -12.76 -0.27
N LEU A 100 -9.31 -12.30 -1.14
CA LEU A 100 -9.48 -12.45 -2.59
C LEU A 100 -9.45 -13.92 -3.03
N ASP A 101 -8.60 -14.74 -2.42
CA ASP A 101 -8.54 -16.18 -2.67
C ASP A 101 -9.83 -16.89 -2.24
N GLU A 102 -10.38 -16.53 -1.09
CA GLU A 102 -11.67 -17.03 -0.62
C GLU A 102 -12.81 -16.65 -1.56
N GLU A 103 -12.89 -15.39 -1.98
CA GLU A 103 -13.91 -14.92 -2.92
C GLU A 103 -13.78 -15.59 -4.30
N ASN A 104 -12.56 -15.72 -4.82
CA ASN A 104 -12.33 -16.42 -6.08
C ASN A 104 -12.74 -17.89 -5.98
N LYS A 105 -12.42 -18.57 -4.87
CA LYS A 105 -12.83 -19.96 -4.66
C LYS A 105 -14.36 -20.11 -4.63
N LYS A 106 -15.09 -19.14 -4.08
CA LYS A 106 -16.57 -19.13 -4.11
C LYS A 106 -17.11 -19.00 -5.54
N VAL A 107 -16.43 -18.25 -6.41
CA VAL A 107 -16.87 -18.00 -7.79
C VAL A 107 -16.44 -19.11 -8.77
N THR A 108 -15.20 -19.58 -8.68
CA THR A 108 -14.57 -20.47 -9.68
C THR A 108 -14.27 -21.88 -9.17
N GLY A 109 -14.42 -22.11 -7.86
CA GLY A 109 -14.00 -23.35 -7.19
C GLY A 109 -12.48 -23.46 -7.00
N LYS A 110 -11.69 -22.44 -7.38
CA LYS A 110 -10.22 -22.44 -7.32
C LYS A 110 -9.70 -21.13 -6.70
N PRO A 111 -8.57 -21.15 -5.96
CA PRO A 111 -7.91 -19.92 -5.49
C PRO A 111 -7.28 -19.14 -6.67
N LEU A 112 -6.89 -17.88 -6.43
CA LEU A 112 -6.05 -17.15 -7.39
C LEU A 112 -4.69 -17.89 -7.44
N THR A 113 -4.23 -18.21 -8.65
CA THR A 113 -3.12 -19.16 -8.87
C THR A 113 -1.85 -18.82 -8.08
N THR A 114 -1.24 -19.82 -7.43
CA THR A 114 0.08 -19.77 -6.79
C THR A 114 1.20 -19.87 -7.84
N GLY A 115 1.45 -18.80 -8.58
CA GLY A 115 2.67 -18.60 -9.37
C GLY A 115 3.58 -17.60 -8.66
N ASN A 116 4.85 -17.95 -8.44
CA ASN A 116 5.88 -17.10 -7.84
C ASN A 116 6.24 -15.89 -8.74
N ASP A 117 5.38 -14.87 -8.84
CA ASP A 117 5.68 -13.63 -9.56
C ASP A 117 5.84 -12.44 -8.60
N THR A 118 6.63 -12.61 -7.54
CA THR A 118 7.24 -11.47 -6.82
C THR A 118 8.55 -11.07 -7.50
N GLN A 119 8.48 -10.76 -8.79
CA GLN A 119 9.56 -10.14 -9.56
C GLN A 119 8.96 -9.16 -10.59
N ASN A 120 8.11 -8.23 -10.15
CA ASN A 120 8.15 -6.90 -10.76
C ASN A 120 7.67 -5.85 -9.76
N SER A 121 8.60 -5.34 -8.95
CA SER A 121 8.43 -4.11 -8.20
C SER A 121 8.56 -2.92 -9.15
N ASP A 122 7.63 -2.78 -10.09
CA ASP A 122 7.30 -1.47 -10.61
C ASP A 122 6.43 -0.82 -9.54
N THR A 123 7.09 -0.12 -8.60
CA THR A 123 6.43 0.72 -7.60
C THR A 123 5.34 1.51 -8.31
N PRO A 124 4.05 1.30 -8.00
CA PRO A 124 2.99 2.13 -8.55
C PRO A 124 3.34 3.58 -8.23
N THR A 125 3.35 4.43 -9.26
CA THR A 125 3.61 5.85 -9.10
C THR A 125 2.64 6.39 -8.06
N VAL A 126 3.19 6.77 -6.91
CA VAL A 126 2.45 7.34 -5.78
C VAL A 126 1.86 8.68 -6.23
N TYR A 127 0.53 8.81 -6.17
CA TYR A 127 -0.19 10.07 -6.40
C TYR A 127 0.06 11.14 -5.35
#